data_AF-A0A3B8WGQ1-F1
#
_entry.id   AF-A0A3B8WGQ1-F1
#
_cell.length_a   1.000
_cell.length_b   1.000
_cell.length_c   1.000
_cell.angle_alpha   90.00
_cell.angle_beta   90.00
_cell.angle_gamma   90.00
#
_symmetry.space_group_name_H-M   'P 1'
#
loop_
_entity.id
_entity.type
_entity.pdbx_description
1 polymer ?
#
loop_
_entity_poly.entity_id
_entity_poly.type
_entity_poly.pdbx_seq_one_letter_code
_entity_poly.pdbx_strand_id
1 'polypeptide(L)'
;SEAESGSESASAQAVTELRASLAQAPRIEGALISLEAKTGAIQALAGGYSFNQSKYNRATQASRQPGSTFKPFLYLSALENGRTPATIYNDAPIVFEDSELETAWRPQNSSGQFYGPTTL
;
A
#
# COMPACT_ATOMS: atom_id res chain seq x y z
N SER A 1 -30.97 -44.16 -46.71
CA SER A 1 -31.31 -43.40 -45.50
C SER A 1 -30.71 -44.14 -44.31
N GLU A 2 -29.43 -44.01 -44.00
CA GLU A 2 -28.77 -42.78 -43.55
C GLU A 2 -29.62 -42.02 -42.53
N ALA A 3 -29.29 -42.21 -41.26
CA ALA A 3 -29.30 -41.18 -40.22
C ALA A 3 -28.55 -41.74 -39.00
N GLU A 4 -27.25 -41.43 -38.94
CA GLU A 4 -26.50 -41.41 -37.69
C GLU A 4 -27.13 -40.41 -36.73
N SER A 5 -27.23 -40.76 -35.45
CA SER A 5 -27.44 -39.78 -34.38
C SER A 5 -26.53 -40.17 -33.23
N GLY A 6 -25.33 -39.61 -33.26
CA GLY A 6 -24.39 -39.67 -32.16
C GLY A 6 -24.92 -38.85 -30.98
N SER A 7 -25.00 -39.48 -29.80
CA SER A 7 -25.08 -38.72 -28.56
C SER A 7 -23.66 -38.28 -28.20
N GLU A 8 -23.38 -37.00 -28.37
CA GLU A 8 -22.16 -36.36 -27.89
C GLU A 8 -22.03 -36.58 -26.37
N SER A 9 -21.07 -37.42 -26.00
CA SER A 9 -20.52 -37.45 -24.65
C SER A 9 -19.79 -36.13 -24.43
N ALA A 10 -20.48 -35.15 -23.85
CA ALA A 10 -19.86 -33.92 -23.36
C ALA A 10 -18.83 -34.29 -22.27
N SER A 11 -17.56 -34.36 -22.67
CA SER A 11 -16.43 -34.54 -21.78
C SER A 11 -16.30 -33.30 -20.89
N ALA A 12 -16.65 -33.46 -19.61
CA ALA A 12 -16.32 -32.47 -18.59
C ALA A 12 -14.80 -32.28 -18.57
N GLN A 13 -14.32 -31.13 -19.04
CA GLN A 13 -12.92 -30.76 -18.93
C GLN A 13 -12.57 -30.66 -17.45
N ALA A 14 -11.77 -31.61 -16.96
CA ALA A 14 -11.20 -31.55 -15.63
C ALA A 14 -10.31 -30.30 -15.54
N VAL A 15 -10.71 -29.31 -14.74
CA VAL A 15 -9.83 -28.21 -14.37
C VAL A 15 -8.75 -28.81 -13.48
N THR A 16 -7.58 -29.05 -14.05
CA THR A 16 -6.40 -29.44 -13.27
C THR A 16 -6.09 -28.30 -12.31
N GLU A 17 -6.27 -28.56 -11.02
CA GLU A 17 -5.91 -27.64 -9.95
C GLU A 17 -4.40 -27.37 -10.02
N LEU A 18 -4.01 -26.15 -10.41
CA LEU A 18 -2.60 -25.77 -10.44
C LEU A 18 -2.10 -25.64 -9.00
N ARG A 19 -1.39 -26.66 -8.51
CA ARG A 19 -0.74 -26.62 -7.20
C ARG A 19 0.65 -26.02 -7.33
N ALA A 20 0.80 -24.81 -6.81
CA ALA A 20 2.08 -24.11 -6.72
C ALA A 20 2.48 -23.91 -5.26
N SER A 21 3.79 -23.97 -4.99
CA SER A 21 4.40 -23.63 -3.70
C SER A 21 5.59 -22.70 -3.92
N LEU A 22 5.93 -21.92 -2.89
CA LEU A 22 7.16 -21.11 -2.94
C LEU A 22 8.39 -22.03 -2.88
N ALA A 23 9.33 -21.83 -3.79
CA ALA A 23 10.63 -22.49 -3.76
C ALA A 23 11.51 -22.05 -2.58
N GLN A 24 11.26 -20.85 -2.03
CA GLN A 24 12.00 -20.31 -0.90
C GLN A 24 11.07 -19.67 0.14
N ALA A 25 11.40 -19.81 1.42
CA ALA A 25 10.77 -19.01 2.47
C ALA A 25 11.24 -17.55 2.35
N PRO A 26 10.33 -16.55 2.36
CA PRO A 26 10.72 -15.14 2.35
C PRO A 26 11.52 -14.79 3.60
N ARG A 27 12.65 -14.09 3.42
CA ARG A 27 13.39 -13.45 4.52
C ARG A 27 12.74 -12.14 4.98
N ILE A 28 12.01 -11.49 4.08
CA ILE A 28 11.24 -10.28 4.36
C ILE A 28 9.88 -10.65 4.95
N GLU A 29 9.28 -9.68 5.64
CA GLU A 29 8.01 -9.85 6.32
C GLU A 29 7.02 -8.79 5.87
N GLY A 30 5.73 -9.11 5.98
CA GLY A 30 4.63 -8.18 5.73
C GLY A 30 3.61 -8.25 6.84
N ALA A 31 2.71 -7.28 6.87
CA ALA A 31 1.55 -7.29 7.75
C ALA A 31 0.37 -6.68 7.02
N LEU A 32 -0.83 -7.13 7.38
CA LEU A 32 -2.08 -6.61 6.85
C LEU A 32 -3.12 -6.53 7.97
N ILE A 33 -3.88 -5.45 7.97
CA ILE A 33 -5.08 -5.30 8.76
C ILE A 33 -6.18 -4.71 7.88
N SER A 34 -7.39 -5.24 8.00
CA SER A 34 -8.59 -4.71 7.34
C SER A 34 -9.63 -4.39 8.41
N LEU A 35 -10.22 -3.20 8.30
CA LEU A 35 -11.17 -2.65 9.27
C LEU A 35 -12.46 -2.25 8.57
N GLU A 36 -13.60 -2.46 9.22
CA GLU A 36 -14.83 -1.77 8.85
C GLU A 36 -14.70 -0.29 9.24
N ALA A 37 -14.76 0.61 8.26
CA ALA A 37 -14.47 2.04 8.47
C ALA A 37 -15.39 2.73 9.49
N LYS A 38 -16.65 2.31 9.62
CA LYS A 38 -17.63 2.94 10.52
C LYS A 38 -17.47 2.53 11.98
N THR A 39 -17.15 1.26 12.22
CA THR A 39 -17.16 0.67 13.57
C THR A 39 -15.74 0.43 14.09
N GLY A 40 -14.74 0.40 13.20
CA GLY A 40 -13.39 -0.05 13.53
C GLY A 40 -13.25 -1.56 13.71
N ALA A 41 -14.30 -2.35 13.42
CA ALA A 41 -14.26 -3.80 13.59
C ALA A 41 -13.21 -4.44 12.67
N ILE A 42 -12.36 -5.30 13.23
CA ILE A 42 -11.34 -6.03 12.47
C ILE A 42 -12.01 -7.12 11.63
N GLN A 43 -11.88 -7.00 10.32
CA GLN A 43 -12.39 -7.98 9.34
C GLN A 43 -11.33 -9.03 9.00
N ALA A 44 -10.06 -8.63 8.97
CA ALA A 44 -8.93 -9.52 8.74
C ALA A 44 -7.67 -8.97 9.41
N LEU A 45 -6.80 -9.86 9.89
CA LEU A 45 -5.51 -9.51 10.47
C LEU A 45 -4.47 -10.58 10.16
N ALA A 46 -3.35 -10.17 9.56
CA ALA A 46 -2.17 -10.99 9.32
C ALA A 46 -0.92 -10.28 9.86
N GLY A 47 -0.27 -10.87 10.87
CA GLY A 47 0.87 -10.27 11.56
C GLY A 47 2.26 -10.60 10.98
N GLY A 48 2.33 -11.42 9.93
CA GLY A 48 3.57 -11.93 9.37
C GLY A 48 3.31 -12.99 8.29
N TYR A 49 4.38 -13.40 7.60
CA TYR A 49 4.32 -14.45 6.56
C TYR A 49 3.79 -15.78 7.10
N SER A 50 4.24 -16.20 8.28
CA SER A 50 3.83 -17.47 8.89
C SER A 50 3.87 -17.41 10.41
N PHE A 51 2.73 -17.69 11.04
CA PHE A 51 2.62 -17.73 12.51
C PHE A 51 3.50 -18.82 13.14
N ASN A 52 3.69 -19.95 12.44
CA ASN A 52 4.53 -21.04 12.91
C ASN A 52 6.02 -20.67 12.92
N GLN A 53 6.44 -19.74 12.05
CA GLN A 53 7.82 -19.23 12.03
C GLN A 53 8.01 -18.05 12.99
N SER A 54 7.01 -17.17 13.10
CA SER A 54 7.05 -16.02 13.98
C SER A 54 5.68 -15.69 14.55
N LYS A 55 5.57 -15.69 15.89
CA LYS A 55 4.35 -15.29 16.60
C LYS A 55 4.26 -13.78 16.83
N TYR A 56 5.28 -13.01 16.43
CA TYR A 56 5.29 -11.56 16.58
C TYR A 56 4.30 -10.93 15.60
N ASN A 57 3.33 -10.18 16.14
CA ASN A 57 2.25 -9.58 15.36
C ASN A 57 2.64 -8.19 14.87
N ARG A 58 3.23 -8.13 13.66
CA ARG A 58 3.69 -6.87 13.07
C ARG A 58 2.55 -5.89 12.76
N ALA A 59 1.30 -6.36 12.61
CA ALA A 59 0.16 -5.49 12.35
C ALA A 59 -0.17 -4.57 13.55
N THR A 60 0.20 -4.96 14.77
CA THR A 60 -0.12 -4.21 15.99
C THR A 60 1.10 -3.83 16.82
N GLN A 61 2.21 -4.54 16.67
CA GLN A 61 3.39 -4.39 17.54
C GLN A 61 4.57 -3.72 16.83
N ALA A 62 4.63 -3.75 15.49
CA ALA A 62 5.79 -3.24 14.77
C ALA A 62 5.65 -1.73 14.51
N SER A 63 6.48 -0.94 15.20
CA SER A 63 6.64 0.48 14.88
C SER A 63 7.52 0.66 13.64
N ARG A 64 7.02 1.40 12.65
CA ARG A 64 7.68 1.70 11.38
C ARG A 64 7.42 3.15 10.98
N GLN A 65 8.36 3.73 10.25
CA GLN A 65 8.14 5.04 9.65
C GLN A 65 7.03 4.91 8.58
N PRO A 66 5.97 5.73 8.62
CA PRO A 66 4.88 5.66 7.65
C PRO A 66 5.28 6.18 6.27
N GLY A 67 6.33 7.02 6.20
CA GLY A 67 6.73 7.70 4.97
C GLY A 67 5.60 8.53 4.38
N SER A 68 5.47 8.54 3.05
CA SER A 68 4.45 9.33 2.34
C SER A 68 3.00 8.98 2.69
N THR A 69 2.73 7.85 3.33
CA THR A 69 1.36 7.52 3.80
C THR A 69 0.86 8.48 4.89
N PHE A 70 1.75 9.29 5.48
CA PHE A 70 1.38 10.35 6.42
C PHE A 70 0.84 11.63 5.76
N LYS A 71 1.13 11.86 4.46
CA LYS A 71 0.75 13.09 3.76
C LYS A 71 -0.75 13.46 3.83
N PRO A 72 -1.70 12.51 3.76
CA PRO A 72 -3.12 12.85 3.89
C PRO A 72 -3.47 13.62 5.17
N PHE A 73 -2.77 13.38 6.29
CA PHE A 73 -2.99 14.14 7.54
C PHE A 73 -2.49 15.59 7.43
N LEU A 74 -1.37 15.81 6.74
CA LEU A 74 -0.87 17.16 6.45
C LEU A 74 -1.85 17.92 5.54
N TYR A 75 -2.37 17.26 4.51
CA TYR A 75 -3.36 17.86 3.61
C TYR A 75 -4.69 18.12 4.32
N LEU A 76 -5.14 17.22 5.19
CA LEU A 76 -6.32 17.46 6.03
C LEU A 76 -6.12 18.70 6.89
N SER A 77 -4.97 18.84 7.55
CA SER A 77 -4.65 20.04 8.33
C SER A 77 -4.70 21.31 7.47
N ALA A 78 -4.18 21.29 6.25
CA ALA A 78 -4.28 22.42 5.33
C ALA A 78 -5.75 22.77 5.01
N LEU A 79 -6.58 21.76 4.70
CA LEU A 79 -8.01 21.95 4.43
C LEU A 79 -8.76 22.52 5.65
N GLU A 80 -8.49 22.02 6.85
CA GLU A 80 -9.04 22.55 8.10
C GLU A 80 -8.64 24.02 8.35
N ASN A 81 -7.45 24.41 7.87
CA ASN A 81 -6.95 25.78 7.92
C ASN A 81 -7.37 26.64 6.71
N GLY A 82 -8.49 26.31 6.08
CA GLY A 82 -9.12 27.12 5.03
C GLY A 82 -8.45 27.04 3.66
N ARG A 83 -7.53 26.09 3.43
CA ARG A 83 -7.03 25.78 2.09
C ARG A 83 -8.05 24.94 1.33
N THR A 84 -7.93 24.96 0.01
CA THR A 84 -8.82 24.19 -0.88
C THR A 84 -7.97 23.31 -1.80
N PRO A 85 -8.55 22.29 -2.45
CA PRO A 85 -7.87 21.56 -3.50
C PRO A 85 -7.36 22.45 -4.65
N ALA A 86 -7.88 23.67 -4.81
CA ALA A 86 -7.42 24.63 -5.81
C ALA A 86 -6.32 25.58 -5.29
N THR A 87 -5.94 25.50 -4.02
CA THR A 87 -4.85 26.31 -3.46
C THR A 87 -3.55 25.93 -4.14
N ILE A 88 -2.82 26.95 -4.60
CA ILE A 88 -1.55 26.77 -5.32
C ILE A 88 -0.38 26.80 -4.33
N TYR A 89 0.47 25.80 -4.42
CA TYR A 89 1.76 25.65 -3.75
C TYR A 89 2.87 25.65 -4.79
N ASN A 90 4.01 26.24 -4.47
CA ASN A 90 5.14 26.27 -5.38
C ASN A 90 6.05 25.06 -5.12
N ASP A 91 6.04 24.08 -6.02
CA ASP A 91 6.97 22.96 -6.01
C ASP A 91 8.32 23.41 -6.60
N ALA A 92 9.18 23.91 -5.72
CA ALA A 92 10.50 24.43 -6.05
C ALA A 92 11.53 23.97 -5.00
N PRO A 93 12.84 23.99 -5.31
CA PRO A 93 13.87 23.67 -4.33
C PRO A 93 13.76 24.55 -3.08
N ILE A 94 13.75 23.91 -1.91
CA ILE A 94 13.76 24.57 -0.61
C ILE A 94 14.97 24.10 0.19
N VAL A 95 15.50 25.01 1.01
CA VAL A 95 16.62 24.76 1.93
C VAL A 95 16.17 25.21 3.31
N PHE A 96 16.27 24.32 4.29
CA PHE A 96 16.03 24.63 5.68
C PHE A 96 17.36 24.64 6.43
N GLU A 97 17.61 25.76 7.11
CA GLU A 97 18.74 25.93 8.00
C GLU A 97 18.18 26.11 9.40
N ASP A 98 18.58 25.23 10.31
CA ASP A 98 18.16 25.25 11.71
C ASP A 98 19.38 24.92 12.57
N SER A 99 19.50 25.56 13.74
CA SER A 99 20.58 25.31 14.70
C SER A 99 20.61 23.88 15.23
N GLU A 100 19.49 23.16 15.18
CA GLU A 100 19.38 21.75 15.59
C GLU A 100 19.81 20.77 14.48
N LEU A 101 19.95 21.23 13.24
CA LEU A 101 20.38 20.40 12.12
C LEU A 101 21.90 20.42 11.98
N GLU A 102 22.52 19.23 11.91
CA GLU A 102 23.96 19.10 11.67
C GLU A 102 24.39 19.72 10.33
N THR A 103 23.50 19.69 9.32
CA THR A 103 23.68 20.31 8.01
C THR A 103 22.34 20.80 7.45
N ALA A 104 22.39 21.77 6.54
CA ALA A 104 21.18 22.29 5.88
C ALA A 104 20.36 21.15 5.22
N TRP A 105 19.07 21.07 5.57
CA TRP A 105 18.16 20.06 5.03
C TRP A 105 17.57 20.51 3.70
N ARG A 106 17.75 19.67 2.68
CA ARG A 106 17.32 19.93 1.30
C ARG A 106 16.46 18.78 0.80
N PRO A 107 15.15 18.75 1.12
CA PRO A 107 14.27 17.67 0.68
C PRO A 107 14.13 17.67 -0.84
N GLN A 108 13.92 16.48 -1.41
CA GLN A 108 13.72 16.28 -2.83
C GLN A 108 12.49 15.40 -3.09
N ASN A 109 11.81 15.66 -4.20
CA ASN A 109 10.76 14.79 -4.70
C ASN A 109 11.35 13.43 -5.09
N SER A 110 10.58 12.35 -4.95
CA SER A 110 11.03 11.01 -5.36
C SER A 110 11.31 10.90 -6.86
N SER A 111 10.75 11.80 -7.67
CA SER A 111 11.04 11.93 -9.11
C SER A 111 12.35 12.70 -9.40
N GLY A 112 12.90 13.42 -8.42
CA GLY A 112 14.01 14.35 -8.61
C GLY A 112 13.67 15.59 -9.45
N GLN A 113 12.38 15.83 -9.76
CA GLN A 113 11.91 16.95 -10.58
C GLN A 113 11.09 17.93 -9.74
N PHE A 114 11.01 19.17 -10.21
CA PHE A 114 10.18 20.25 -9.66
C PHE A 114 9.19 20.72 -10.73
N TYR A 115 7.92 20.88 -10.36
CA TYR A 115 6.82 21.21 -11.27
C TYR A 115 6.37 22.68 -11.18
N GLY A 116 6.89 23.45 -10.22
CA GLY A 116 6.48 24.83 -10.00
C GLY A 116 5.06 24.93 -9.40
N PRO A 117 4.26 25.95 -9.76
CA PRO A 117 2.90 26.12 -9.25
C PRO A 117 2.02 24.87 -9.43
N THR A 118 1.71 24.20 -8.33
CA THR A 118 0.94 22.95 -8.27
C THR A 118 -0.20 23.11 -7.27
N THR A 119 -1.35 22.51 -7.53
CA THR A 119 -2.48 22.52 -6.59
C THR A 119 -2.21 21.59 -5.40
N LEU A 120 -2.91 21.83 -4.28
CA LEU A 120 -2.89 20.96 -3.10
C LEU A 120 -3.26 19.50 -3.42
#